data_AF-A0A0E0KLE9-F1
#
_entry.id   AF-A0A0E0KLE9-F1
#
_cell.length_a   1.000
_cell.length_b   1.000
_cell.length_c   1.000
_cell.angle_alpha   90.00
_cell.angle_beta   90.00
_cell.angle_gamma   90.00
#
_symmetry.space_group_name_H-M   'P 1'
#
loop_
_entity.id
_entity.type
_entity.pdbx_description
1 polymer ?
#
loop_
_entity_poly.entity_id
_entity_poly.type
_entity_poly.pdbx_seq_one_letter_code
_entity_poly.pdbx_strand_id
1 'polypeptide(L)'
;MEFPSNPLSIDDGYLLMSPSNPDAVLAFLSGLGLSRPDIAAVVVNDPRFICARVDKTLATRVAELGDLGLSRSQIARLIPVARSVFRCKSLAPRLAFLLTEFGSLDRCLEVVKTNYGVLTSNIETVIKPNLVVLKECGISIANWRTYASVSRVMNRPTKHLEQAVVRANEYGAKQGSRMFAHAVVIFGILGQEKLAKRLELFKRLGWSQDDLSLAVRRMPHTSYP
;
A
#
# COMPACT_ATOMS: atom_id res chain seq x y z
N MET A 1 -67.60 18.53 1.95
CA MET A 1 -66.69 19.66 1.75
C MET A 1 -66.02 19.91 3.09
N GLU A 2 -64.76 19.50 3.23
CA GLU A 2 -63.65 20.19 3.93
C GLU A 2 -62.51 19.19 4.16
N PHE A 3 -61.30 19.65 3.84
CA PHE A 3 -60.02 18.96 3.89
C PHE A 3 -59.38 19.09 5.29
N PRO A 4 -58.33 18.29 5.59
CA PRO A 4 -57.97 17.88 6.95
C PRO A 4 -56.93 18.79 7.62
N SER A 5 -56.87 18.73 8.95
CA SER A 5 -55.70 19.15 9.72
C SER A 5 -54.97 17.90 10.22
N ASN A 6 -53.76 17.72 9.70
CA ASN A 6 -52.76 16.80 10.25
C ASN A 6 -52.03 17.53 11.40
N PRO A 7 -51.37 16.82 12.32
CA PRO A 7 -49.97 16.54 12.06
C PRO A 7 -49.58 15.09 12.31
N LEU A 8 -48.85 14.54 11.33
CA LEU A 8 -48.06 13.33 11.44
C LEU A 8 -47.06 13.50 12.58
N SER A 9 -47.31 12.78 13.68
CA SER A 9 -46.24 12.32 14.56
C SER A 9 -45.39 11.37 13.72
N ILE A 10 -44.23 11.84 13.27
CA ILE A 10 -43.20 10.97 12.71
C ILE A 10 -42.64 10.20 13.90
N ASP A 11 -43.14 8.97 14.03
CA ASP A 11 -42.66 7.96 14.96
C ASP A 11 -41.17 7.71 14.69
N ASP A 12 -40.40 7.70 15.78
CA ASP A 12 -38.95 7.62 15.86
C ASP A 12 -38.43 6.30 15.30
N GLY A 13 -38.43 6.21 13.97
CA GLY A 13 -37.74 5.19 13.21
C GLY A 13 -36.24 5.27 13.47
N TYR A 14 -35.76 4.29 14.24
CA TYR A 14 -34.36 3.85 14.33
C TYR A 14 -33.46 4.64 15.29
N LEU A 15 -33.52 4.24 16.57
CA LEU A 15 -32.37 4.19 17.47
C LEU A 15 -31.21 3.41 16.80
N LEU A 16 -30.42 4.06 15.97
CA LEU A 16 -29.18 3.51 15.41
C LEU A 16 -27.97 4.00 16.21
N MET A 17 -27.37 3.06 16.94
CA MET A 17 -25.99 3.06 17.43
C MET A 17 -25.69 3.95 18.65
N SER A 18 -25.20 3.32 19.72
CA SER A 18 -24.53 4.03 20.82
C SER A 18 -23.55 5.08 20.28
N PRO A 19 -23.48 6.30 20.86
CA PRO A 19 -22.85 7.42 20.20
C PRO A 19 -21.34 7.17 20.14
N SER A 20 -20.85 6.96 18.92
CA SER A 20 -19.46 7.27 18.62
C SER A 20 -19.27 8.72 19.06
N ASN A 21 -18.39 8.97 20.03
CA ASN A 21 -18.12 10.33 20.52
C ASN A 21 -16.87 10.85 19.78
N PRO A 22 -17.02 11.75 18.80
CA PRO A 22 -15.88 12.29 18.06
C PRO A 22 -14.83 12.92 18.98
N ASP A 23 -15.26 13.62 20.03
CA ASP A 23 -14.35 14.26 20.99
C ASP A 23 -13.53 13.24 21.76
N ALA A 24 -14.12 12.08 22.09
CA ALA A 24 -13.39 10.98 22.72
C ALA A 24 -12.32 10.40 21.77
N VAL A 25 -12.59 10.31 20.47
CA VAL A 25 -11.59 9.89 19.48
C VAL A 25 -10.48 10.93 19.35
N LEU A 26 -10.80 12.22 19.30
CA LEU A 26 -9.82 13.31 19.25
C LEU A 26 -8.92 13.31 20.50
N ALA A 27 -9.51 13.15 21.68
CA ALA A 27 -8.79 13.06 22.95
C ALA A 27 -7.88 11.82 22.98
N PHE A 28 -8.38 10.67 22.50
CA PHE A 28 -7.60 9.44 22.39
C PHE A 28 -6.37 9.61 21.47
N LEU A 29 -6.55 10.19 20.28
CA LEU A 29 -5.45 10.45 19.35
C LEU A 29 -4.42 11.43 19.92
N SER A 30 -4.90 12.49 20.58
CA SER A 30 -4.02 13.45 21.26
C SER A 30 -3.25 12.77 22.41
N GLY A 31 -3.91 11.91 23.18
CA GLY A 31 -3.29 11.14 24.27
C GLY A 31 -2.30 10.06 23.81
N LEU A 32 -2.35 9.66 22.53
CA LEU A 32 -1.30 8.85 21.89
C LEU A 32 -0.11 9.68 21.40
N GLY A 33 -0.22 11.01 21.40
CA GLY A 33 0.83 11.93 20.97
C GLY A 33 0.70 12.41 19.52
N LEU A 34 -0.47 12.29 18.88
CA LEU A 34 -0.68 12.89 17.55
C LEU A 34 -0.83 14.40 17.66
N SER A 35 -0.20 15.12 16.73
CA SER A 35 -0.38 16.56 16.59
C SER A 35 -1.74 16.89 15.97
N ARG A 36 -2.23 18.13 16.15
CA ARG A 36 -3.48 18.59 15.50
C ARG A 36 -3.45 18.42 13.97
N PRO A 37 -2.35 18.77 13.25
CA PRO A 37 -2.22 18.49 11.82
C PRO A 37 -2.33 17.01 11.47
N ASP A 38 -1.70 16.11 12.25
CA ASP A 38 -1.76 14.67 11.99
C ASP A 38 -3.18 14.12 12.21
N ILE A 39 -3.88 14.59 13.25
CA ILE A 39 -5.27 14.23 13.50
C ILE A 39 -6.16 14.70 12.33
N ALA A 40 -5.98 15.93 11.85
CA ALA A 40 -6.70 16.41 10.68
C ALA A 40 -6.42 15.54 9.44
N ALA A 41 -5.17 15.15 9.22
CA ALA A 41 -4.80 14.25 8.13
C ALA A 41 -5.47 12.87 8.26
N VAL A 42 -5.62 12.32 9.47
CA VAL A 42 -6.36 11.07 9.71
C VAL A 42 -7.81 11.21 9.27
N VAL A 43 -8.49 12.28 9.69
CA VAL A 43 -9.91 12.52 9.38
C VAL A 43 -10.13 12.76 7.89
N VAL A 44 -9.24 13.51 7.23
CA VAL A 44 -9.31 13.75 5.77
C VAL A 44 -9.15 12.44 4.99
N ASN A 45 -8.19 11.60 5.37
CA ASN A 45 -7.94 10.33 4.67
C ASN A 45 -9.00 9.26 4.97
N ASP A 46 -9.64 9.33 6.13
CA ASP A 46 -10.69 8.39 6.55
C ASP A 46 -11.69 9.03 7.52
N PRO A 47 -12.73 9.70 7.00
CA PRO A 47 -13.72 10.39 7.84
C PRO A 47 -14.42 9.46 8.85
N ARG A 48 -14.54 8.16 8.54
CA ARG A 48 -15.15 7.17 9.45
C ARG A 48 -14.28 6.85 10.65
N PHE A 49 -13.02 7.27 10.66
CA PHE A 49 -12.13 7.10 11.80
C PHE A 49 -12.68 7.80 13.05
N ILE A 50 -13.30 8.99 12.89
CA ILE A 50 -13.85 9.75 14.02
C ILE A 50 -15.11 9.12 14.62
N CYS A 51 -15.75 8.22 13.87
CA CYS A 51 -16.90 7.44 14.33
C CYS A 51 -16.49 6.08 14.94
N ALA A 52 -15.20 5.84 15.18
CA ALA A 52 -14.75 4.58 15.74
C ALA A 52 -14.98 4.52 17.25
N ARG A 53 -15.24 3.30 17.77
CA ARG A 53 -15.28 3.05 19.20
C ARG A 53 -13.86 3.03 19.77
N VAL A 54 -13.56 3.93 20.70
CA VAL A 54 -12.23 4.02 21.31
C VAL A 54 -11.89 2.74 22.07
N ASP A 55 -12.77 2.29 22.94
CA ASP A 55 -12.59 1.14 23.84
C ASP A 55 -12.48 -0.21 23.09
N LYS A 56 -13.37 -0.45 22.12
CA LYS A 56 -13.51 -1.74 21.43
C LYS A 56 -12.77 -1.84 20.11
N THR A 57 -12.37 -0.71 19.54
CA THR A 57 -11.66 -0.68 18.26
C THR A 57 -10.28 -0.08 18.47
N LEU A 58 -10.17 1.24 18.66
CA LEU A 58 -8.87 1.91 18.57
C LEU A 58 -7.88 1.44 19.64
N ALA A 59 -8.30 1.37 20.90
CA ALA A 59 -7.48 0.90 22.02
C ALA A 59 -7.04 -0.56 21.81
N THR A 60 -7.93 -1.43 21.33
CA THR A 60 -7.58 -2.81 21.00
C THR A 60 -6.52 -2.89 19.91
N ARG A 61 -6.61 -2.07 18.85
CA ARG A 61 -5.58 -2.03 17.79
C ARG A 61 -4.24 -1.55 18.34
N VAL A 62 -4.26 -0.54 19.21
CA VAL A 62 -3.03 -0.04 19.87
C VAL A 62 -2.40 -1.12 20.75
N ALA A 63 -3.21 -1.87 21.52
CA ALA A 63 -2.71 -2.96 22.36
C ALA A 63 -2.05 -4.06 21.52
N GLU A 64 -2.71 -4.54 20.47
CA GLU A 64 -2.15 -5.58 19.59
C GLU A 64 -0.87 -5.13 18.87
N LEU A 65 -0.77 -3.84 18.51
CA LEU A 65 0.47 -3.28 17.96
C LEU A 65 1.57 -3.17 19.03
N GLY A 66 1.19 -2.92 20.28
CA GLY A 66 2.10 -2.96 21.43
C GLY A 66 2.67 -4.36 21.67
N ASP A 67 1.86 -5.41 21.48
CA ASP A 67 2.30 -6.81 21.57
C ASP A 67 3.33 -7.18 20.49
N LEU A 68 3.38 -6.42 19.38
CA LEU A 68 4.45 -6.51 18.36
C LEU A 68 5.74 -5.74 18.75
N GLY A 69 5.79 -5.17 19.96
CA GLY A 69 6.92 -4.39 20.47
C GLY A 69 6.93 -2.93 20.01
N LEU A 70 5.84 -2.40 19.44
CA LEU A 70 5.79 -0.99 19.04
C LEU A 70 5.46 -0.08 20.22
N SER A 71 6.26 0.96 20.39
CA SER A 71 5.99 2.03 21.35
C SER A 71 4.76 2.87 20.95
N ARG A 72 4.19 3.60 21.91
CA ARG A 72 3.04 4.49 21.64
C ARG A 72 3.35 5.54 20.57
N SER A 73 4.56 6.11 20.57
CA SER A 73 4.99 7.08 19.56
C SER A 73 5.14 6.47 18.17
N GLN A 74 5.63 5.24 18.08
CA GLN A 74 5.68 4.48 16.83
C GLN A 74 4.28 4.18 16.27
N ILE A 75 3.35 3.79 17.14
CA ILE A 75 1.95 3.56 16.78
C ILE A 75 1.29 4.86 16.31
N ALA A 76 1.54 5.98 16.98
CA ALA A 76 1.03 7.29 16.57
C ALA A 76 1.44 7.66 15.14
N ARG A 77 2.70 7.36 14.75
CA ARG A 77 3.20 7.59 13.38
C ARG A 77 2.54 6.69 12.32
N LEU A 78 2.03 5.52 12.72
CA LEU A 78 1.36 4.58 11.82
C LEU A 78 -0.09 5.01 11.50
N ILE A 79 -0.79 5.61 12.47
CA ILE A 79 -2.22 5.92 12.35
C ILE A 79 -2.56 6.74 11.08
N PRO A 80 -1.87 7.85 10.76
CA PRO A 80 -2.18 8.65 9.57
C PRO A 80 -1.99 7.90 8.24
N VAL A 81 -1.10 6.91 8.21
CA VAL A 81 -0.75 6.19 6.97
C VAL A 81 -1.52 4.88 6.81
N ALA A 82 -1.99 4.29 7.91
CA ALA A 82 -2.73 3.02 7.90
C ALA A 82 -4.22 3.19 7.53
N ARG A 83 -4.74 4.43 7.50
CA ARG A 83 -6.11 4.76 7.04
C ARG A 83 -7.16 3.82 7.65
N SER A 84 -8.04 3.26 6.82
CA SER A 84 -9.10 2.36 7.25
C SER A 84 -8.59 1.03 7.80
N VAL A 85 -7.43 0.55 7.34
CA VAL A 85 -6.83 -0.69 7.83
C VAL A 85 -6.45 -0.56 9.31
N PHE A 86 -6.20 0.66 9.83
CA PHE A 86 -5.93 0.83 11.26
C PHE A 86 -7.05 0.24 12.13
N ARG A 87 -8.32 0.32 11.70
CA ARG A 87 -9.47 -0.21 12.44
C ARG A 87 -9.73 -1.70 12.22
N CYS A 88 -8.97 -2.36 11.35
CA CYS A 88 -9.20 -3.74 10.98
C CYS A 88 -8.40 -4.72 11.88
N LYS A 89 -8.99 -5.89 12.15
CA LYS A 89 -8.29 -6.98 12.85
C LYS A 89 -7.07 -7.53 12.10
N SER A 90 -7.03 -7.32 10.80
CA SER A 90 -5.91 -7.73 9.96
C SER A 90 -4.67 -6.82 10.08
N LEU A 91 -4.75 -5.68 10.76
CA LEU A 91 -3.63 -4.73 10.86
C LEU A 91 -2.38 -5.37 11.50
N ALA A 92 -2.53 -5.92 12.70
CA ALA A 92 -1.40 -6.49 13.44
C ALA A 92 -0.67 -7.60 12.68
N PRO A 93 -1.34 -8.66 12.15
CA PRO A 93 -0.64 -9.70 11.40
C PRO A 93 0.00 -9.17 10.11
N ARG A 94 -0.62 -8.17 9.45
CA ARG A 94 -0.04 -7.53 8.26
C ARG A 94 1.21 -6.74 8.60
N LEU A 95 1.18 -5.97 9.69
CA LEU A 95 2.33 -5.19 10.10
C LEU A 95 3.46 -6.08 10.60
N ALA A 96 3.16 -7.16 11.33
CA ALA A 96 4.13 -8.16 11.74
C ALA A 96 4.87 -8.75 10.52
N PHE A 97 4.13 -9.10 9.46
CA PHE A 97 4.72 -9.55 8.20
C PHE A 97 5.63 -8.47 7.58
N LEU A 98 5.16 -7.23 7.46
CA LEU A 98 5.97 -6.13 6.88
C LEU A 98 7.22 -5.85 7.72
N LEU A 99 7.13 -5.88 9.05
CA LEU A 99 8.27 -5.69 9.95
C LEU A 99 9.34 -6.75 9.72
N THR A 100 8.95 -8.00 9.52
CA THR A 100 9.87 -9.09 9.18
C THR A 100 10.54 -8.87 7.82
N GLU A 101 9.77 -8.49 6.79
CA GLU A 101 10.29 -8.34 5.43
C GLU A 101 11.16 -7.08 5.23
N PHE A 102 10.83 -5.97 5.89
CA PHE A 102 11.53 -4.69 5.74
C PHE A 102 12.52 -4.40 6.87
N GLY A 103 12.43 -5.12 7.99
CA GLY A 103 13.36 -5.09 9.13
C GLY A 103 13.19 -3.90 10.09
N SER A 104 12.34 -2.91 9.78
CA SER A 104 12.08 -1.78 10.68
C SER A 104 10.74 -1.11 10.37
N LEU A 105 10.17 -0.44 11.39
CA LEU A 105 8.95 0.34 11.21
C LEU A 105 9.15 1.51 10.23
N ASP A 106 10.29 2.19 10.27
CA ASP A 106 10.53 3.35 9.40
C ASP A 106 10.45 2.97 7.91
N ARG A 107 11.05 1.85 7.54
CA ARG A 107 10.93 1.29 6.17
C ARG A 107 9.52 0.86 5.85
N CYS A 108 8.81 0.24 6.79
CA CYS A 108 7.39 -0.10 6.60
C CYS A 108 6.55 1.16 6.34
N LEU A 109 6.73 2.22 7.11
CA LEU A 109 5.99 3.47 6.94
C LEU A 109 6.29 4.12 5.59
N GLU A 110 7.54 4.10 5.12
CA GLU A 110 7.92 4.61 3.80
C GLU A 110 7.22 3.84 2.66
N VAL A 111 7.22 2.51 2.75
CA VAL A 111 6.53 1.61 1.82
C VAL A 111 5.02 1.87 1.82
N VAL A 112 4.38 1.95 2.99
CA VAL A 112 2.94 2.19 3.14
C VAL A 112 2.54 3.55 2.59
N LYS A 113 3.33 4.60 2.86
CA LYS A 113 3.10 5.95 2.33
C LYS A 113 3.13 5.96 0.81
N THR A 114 4.04 5.19 0.21
CA THR A 114 4.19 5.18 -1.24
C THR A 114 3.17 4.27 -1.93
N ASN A 115 2.82 3.16 -1.29
CA ASN A 115 1.82 2.24 -1.79
C ASN A 115 1.00 1.62 -0.66
N TYR A 116 -0.11 2.28 -0.32
CA TYR A 116 -1.09 1.79 0.65
C TYR A 116 -1.58 0.36 0.35
N GLY A 117 -1.51 -0.08 -0.91
CA GLY A 117 -1.88 -1.43 -1.34
C GLY A 117 -1.21 -2.55 -0.54
N VAL A 118 -0.01 -2.33 0.01
CA VAL A 118 0.68 -3.34 0.85
C VAL A 118 -0.12 -3.73 2.10
N LEU A 119 -0.94 -2.81 2.63
CA LEU A 119 -1.79 -3.07 3.80
C LEU A 119 -3.13 -3.72 3.43
N THR A 120 -3.50 -3.73 2.15
CA THR A 120 -4.81 -4.23 1.71
C THR A 120 -4.72 -5.52 0.90
N SER A 121 -3.65 -5.72 0.13
CA SER A 121 -3.47 -6.90 -0.72
C SER A 121 -3.41 -8.20 0.06
N ASN A 122 -3.77 -9.32 -0.56
CA ASN A 122 -3.68 -10.61 0.10
C ASN A 122 -2.20 -11.02 0.29
N ILE A 123 -1.80 -11.30 1.52
CA ILE A 123 -0.41 -11.68 1.83
C ILE A 123 -0.07 -13.05 1.23
N GLU A 124 -0.96 -14.03 1.41
CA GLU A 124 -0.70 -15.42 1.02
C GLU A 124 -0.76 -15.64 -0.49
N THR A 125 -1.72 -15.00 -1.18
CA THR A 125 -1.97 -15.28 -2.59
C THR A 125 -1.34 -14.27 -3.55
N VAL A 126 -0.85 -13.12 -3.05
CA VAL A 126 -0.23 -12.08 -3.89
C VAL A 126 1.17 -11.74 -3.40
N ILE A 127 1.31 -11.25 -2.17
CA ILE A 127 2.59 -10.69 -1.72
C ILE A 127 3.66 -11.78 -1.60
N LYS A 128 3.41 -12.87 -0.86
CA LYS A 128 4.38 -13.95 -0.66
C LYS A 128 4.85 -14.58 -1.99
N PRO A 129 3.97 -14.97 -2.93
CA PRO A 129 4.41 -15.48 -4.23
C PRO A 129 5.28 -14.47 -4.99
N ASN A 130 4.93 -13.19 -4.98
CA ASN A 130 5.75 -12.17 -5.62
C ASN A 130 7.13 -12.01 -4.98
N LEU A 131 7.22 -12.12 -3.65
CA LEU A 131 8.51 -12.07 -2.96
C LEU A 131 9.41 -13.24 -3.35
N VAL A 132 8.85 -14.43 -3.56
CA VAL A 132 9.59 -15.59 -4.08
C VAL A 132 10.15 -15.29 -5.47
N VAL A 133 9.32 -14.83 -6.41
CA VAL A 133 9.76 -14.51 -7.78
C VAL A 133 10.82 -13.40 -7.76
N LEU A 134 10.63 -12.36 -6.96
CA LEU A 134 11.63 -11.28 -6.81
C LEU A 134 12.96 -11.83 -6.28
N LYS A 135 12.93 -12.71 -5.28
CA LYS A 135 14.14 -13.34 -4.72
C LYS A 135 14.87 -14.20 -5.76
N GLU A 136 14.16 -14.98 -6.56
CA GLU A 136 14.73 -15.76 -7.69
C GLU A 136 15.35 -14.86 -8.76
N CYS A 137 14.85 -13.63 -8.91
CA CYS A 137 15.42 -12.62 -9.79
C CYS A 137 16.63 -11.87 -9.19
N GLY A 138 17.05 -12.23 -7.97
CA GLY A 138 18.12 -11.53 -7.24
C GLY A 138 17.68 -10.17 -6.68
N ILE A 139 16.38 -9.93 -6.56
CA ILE A 139 15.82 -8.68 -6.02
C ILE A 139 15.54 -8.86 -4.53
N SER A 140 16.37 -8.25 -3.70
CA SER A 140 16.09 -8.09 -2.27
C SER A 140 15.25 -6.82 -2.05
N ILE A 141 14.03 -6.97 -1.53
CA ILE A 141 13.13 -5.84 -1.29
C ILE A 141 13.66 -4.89 -0.20
N ALA A 142 14.39 -5.41 0.78
CA ALA A 142 14.96 -4.62 1.88
C ALA A 142 16.07 -3.67 1.39
N ASN A 143 16.80 -4.09 0.35
CA ASN A 143 17.96 -3.38 -0.21
C ASN A 143 17.66 -2.72 -1.56
N TRP A 144 16.40 -2.71 -1.99
CA TRP A 144 16.05 -2.11 -3.27
C TRP A 144 16.13 -0.59 -3.20
N ARG A 145 16.63 0.05 -4.27
CA ARG A 145 16.98 1.48 -4.26
C ARG A 145 15.81 2.40 -3.92
N THR A 146 14.60 2.02 -4.32
CA THR A 146 13.40 2.83 -4.09
C THR A 146 12.23 1.95 -3.67
N TYR A 147 11.71 2.15 -2.47
CA TYR A 147 10.54 1.39 -2.01
C TYR A 147 9.31 1.62 -2.89
N ALA A 148 9.24 2.76 -3.57
CA ALA A 148 8.20 3.06 -4.56
C ALA A 148 8.05 2.01 -5.66
N SER A 149 9.17 1.57 -6.24
CA SER A 149 9.15 0.66 -7.38
C SER A 149 8.88 -0.77 -6.92
N VAL A 150 9.57 -1.23 -5.87
CA VAL A 150 9.41 -2.60 -5.36
C VAL A 150 8.03 -2.83 -4.74
N SER A 151 7.48 -1.85 -4.01
CA SER A 151 6.15 -1.95 -3.38
C SER A 151 5.02 -2.04 -4.41
N ARG A 152 5.19 -1.44 -5.59
CA ARG A 152 4.24 -1.55 -6.70
C ARG A 152 4.31 -2.93 -7.33
N VAL A 153 5.52 -3.47 -7.53
CA VAL A 153 5.71 -4.79 -8.14
C VAL A 153 5.19 -5.91 -7.24
N MET A 154 5.51 -5.90 -5.94
CA MET A 154 5.08 -6.94 -4.99
C MET A 154 3.56 -7.01 -4.79
N ASN A 155 2.82 -5.97 -5.20
CA ASN A 155 1.36 -5.89 -5.11
C ASN A 155 0.64 -6.22 -6.42
N ARG A 156 1.34 -6.54 -7.51
CA ARG A 156 0.70 -6.93 -8.77
C ARG A 156 0.20 -8.38 -8.69
N PRO A 157 -0.79 -8.76 -9.52
CA PRO A 157 -1.06 -10.17 -9.77
C PRO A 157 0.24 -10.90 -10.16
N THR A 158 0.50 -12.06 -9.55
CA THR A 158 1.77 -12.81 -9.72
C THR A 158 2.10 -13.08 -11.18
N LYS A 159 1.09 -13.43 -11.98
CA LYS A 159 1.20 -13.62 -13.43
C LYS A 159 1.82 -12.43 -14.16
N HIS A 160 1.56 -11.19 -13.71
CA HIS A 160 2.17 -10.01 -14.34
C HIS A 160 3.66 -9.91 -14.04
N LEU A 161 4.09 -10.28 -12.84
CA LEU A 161 5.49 -10.30 -12.47
C LEU A 161 6.23 -11.43 -13.21
N GLU A 162 5.66 -12.62 -13.30
CA GLU A 162 6.21 -13.73 -14.10
C GLU A 162 6.38 -13.33 -15.57
N GLN A 163 5.39 -12.66 -16.16
CA GLN A 163 5.52 -12.13 -17.53
C GLN A 163 6.60 -11.05 -17.64
N ALA A 164 6.84 -10.26 -16.61
CA ALA A 164 7.94 -9.28 -16.59
C ALA A 164 9.30 -9.99 -16.61
N VAL A 165 9.43 -11.12 -15.93
CA VAL A 165 10.60 -11.99 -15.95
C VAL A 165 10.84 -12.57 -17.34
N VAL A 166 9.81 -13.15 -17.95
CA VAL A 166 9.89 -13.69 -19.33
C VAL A 166 10.37 -12.60 -20.29
N ARG A 167 9.78 -11.40 -20.24
CA ARG A 167 10.17 -10.29 -21.10
C ARG A 167 11.60 -9.81 -20.85
N ALA A 168 12.05 -9.74 -19.61
CA ALA A 168 13.44 -9.37 -19.32
C ALA A 168 14.43 -10.31 -20.05
N ASN A 169 14.11 -11.61 -20.11
CA ASN A 169 14.89 -12.59 -20.88
C ASN A 169 14.75 -12.39 -22.40
N GLU A 170 13.53 -12.15 -22.92
CA GLU A 170 13.29 -11.90 -24.35
C GLU A 170 14.10 -10.71 -24.88
N TYR A 171 14.23 -9.64 -24.09
CA TYR A 171 15.07 -8.47 -24.43
C TYR A 171 16.56 -8.68 -24.13
N GLY A 172 16.98 -9.90 -23.80
CA GLY A 172 18.37 -10.29 -23.64
C GLY A 172 19.04 -9.83 -22.35
N ALA A 173 18.28 -9.47 -21.30
CA ALA A 173 18.85 -9.17 -20.01
C ALA A 173 19.33 -10.45 -19.32
N LYS A 174 20.63 -10.53 -19.00
CA LYS A 174 21.23 -11.72 -18.36
C LYS A 174 20.70 -11.89 -16.93
N GLN A 175 20.07 -13.03 -16.63
CA GLN A 175 19.61 -13.36 -15.27
C GLN A 175 20.74 -13.24 -14.24
N GLY A 176 20.41 -12.74 -13.05
CA GLY A 176 21.37 -12.44 -11.99
C GLY A 176 22.16 -11.13 -12.19
N SER A 177 22.07 -10.49 -13.37
CA SER A 177 22.63 -9.15 -13.54
C SER A 177 21.74 -8.09 -12.88
N ARG A 178 22.36 -6.98 -12.46
CA ARG A 178 21.64 -5.79 -11.98
C ARG A 178 20.64 -5.25 -13.02
N MET A 179 20.97 -5.41 -14.30
CA MET A 179 20.12 -4.93 -15.39
C MET A 179 18.85 -5.77 -15.52
N PHE A 180 18.97 -7.09 -15.37
CA PHE A 180 17.82 -7.98 -15.34
C PHE A 180 16.87 -7.63 -14.20
N ALA A 181 17.38 -7.47 -12.98
CA ALA A 181 16.58 -7.05 -11.83
C ALA A 181 15.84 -5.72 -12.10
N HIS A 182 16.50 -4.76 -12.75
CA HIS A 182 15.91 -3.49 -13.12
C HIS A 182 14.81 -3.63 -14.19
N ALA A 183 15.06 -4.40 -15.24
CA ALA A 183 14.11 -4.68 -16.31
C ALA A 183 12.84 -5.36 -15.78
N VAL A 184 12.98 -6.37 -14.91
CA VAL A 184 11.86 -7.04 -14.24
C VAL A 184 10.99 -6.04 -13.48
N VAL A 185 11.61 -5.14 -12.70
CA VAL A 185 10.87 -4.12 -11.95
C VAL A 185 10.14 -3.14 -12.87
N ILE A 186 10.80 -2.65 -13.93
CA ILE A 186 10.17 -1.73 -14.90
C ILE A 186 8.97 -2.39 -15.57
N PHE A 187 9.16 -3.59 -16.12
CA PHE A 187 8.10 -4.31 -16.82
C PHE A 187 6.94 -4.68 -15.88
N GLY A 188 7.24 -5.06 -14.63
CA GLY A 188 6.23 -5.32 -13.61
C GLY A 188 5.41 -4.08 -13.23
N ILE A 189 6.02 -2.89 -13.22
CA ILE A 189 5.32 -1.63 -12.93
C ILE A 189 4.38 -1.24 -14.08
N LEU A 190 4.89 -1.24 -15.31
CA LEU A 190 4.15 -0.80 -16.49
C LEU A 190 2.96 -1.73 -16.75
N GLY A 191 3.13 -3.04 -16.57
CA GLY A 191 2.15 -4.03 -16.98
C GLY A 191 2.02 -4.11 -18.51
N GLN A 192 1.28 -5.11 -18.98
CA GLN A 192 1.25 -5.46 -20.41
C GLN A 192 0.74 -4.33 -21.31
N GLU A 193 -0.37 -3.69 -20.95
CA GLU A 193 -0.99 -2.67 -21.80
C GLU A 193 -0.13 -1.41 -21.93
N LYS A 194 0.38 -0.85 -20.82
CA LYS A 194 1.21 0.36 -20.87
C LYS A 194 2.55 0.07 -21.53
N LEU A 195 3.09 -1.13 -21.35
CA LEU A 195 4.32 -1.54 -22.03
C LEU A 195 4.08 -1.61 -23.54
N ALA A 196 3.01 -2.26 -24.00
CA ALA A 196 2.68 -2.34 -25.42
C ALA A 196 2.58 -0.97 -26.08
N LYS A 197 1.85 -0.03 -25.45
CA LYS A 197 1.74 1.36 -25.93
C LYS A 197 3.09 2.07 -26.01
N ARG A 198 3.98 1.86 -25.02
CA ARG A 198 5.34 2.44 -25.05
C ARG A 198 6.19 1.83 -26.16
N LEU A 199 6.12 0.52 -26.36
CA LEU A 199 6.88 -0.16 -27.41
C LEU A 199 6.41 0.26 -28.82
N GLU A 200 5.11 0.41 -29.03
CA GLU A 200 4.56 0.95 -30.28
C GLU A 200 5.03 2.38 -30.54
N LEU A 201 5.08 3.22 -29.50
CA LEU A 201 5.61 4.58 -29.60
C LEU A 201 7.08 4.57 -30.05
N PHE A 202 7.93 3.74 -29.43
CA PHE A 202 9.34 3.65 -29.83
C PHE A 202 9.49 3.19 -31.29
N LYS A 203 8.69 2.22 -31.74
CA LYS A 203 8.69 1.79 -33.14
C LYS A 203 8.31 2.92 -34.09
N ARG A 204 7.31 3.74 -33.74
CA ARG A 204 6.93 4.94 -34.52
C ARG A 204 8.03 6.00 -34.56
N LEU A 205 8.88 6.03 -33.54
CA LEU A 205 10.07 6.89 -33.46
C LEU A 205 11.30 6.28 -34.16
N GLY A 206 11.14 5.18 -34.91
CA GLY A 206 12.19 4.56 -35.70
C GLY A 206 13.06 3.55 -34.96
N TRP A 207 12.72 3.18 -33.72
CA TRP A 207 13.49 2.18 -32.98
C TRP A 207 13.17 0.76 -33.48
N SER A 208 14.21 0.00 -33.79
CA SER A 208 14.12 -1.42 -34.09
C SER A 208 13.99 -2.27 -32.81
N GLN A 209 13.69 -3.57 -32.97
CA GLN A 209 13.72 -4.50 -31.84
C GLN A 209 15.12 -4.66 -31.25
N ASP A 210 16.16 -4.52 -32.07
CA ASP A 210 17.55 -4.58 -31.61
C ASP A 210 17.92 -3.36 -30.78
N ASP A 211 17.44 -2.16 -31.16
CA ASP A 211 17.63 -0.94 -30.38
C ASP A 211 16.96 -1.05 -29.00
N LEU A 212 15.73 -1.57 -28.97
CA LEU A 212 14.99 -1.81 -27.71
C LEU A 212 15.72 -2.82 -26.83
N SER A 213 16.18 -3.93 -27.41
CA SER A 213 16.94 -4.96 -26.68
C SER A 213 18.28 -4.42 -26.21
N LEU A 214 18.95 -3.59 -27.00
CA LEU A 214 20.19 -2.92 -26.60
C LEU A 214 19.93 -1.97 -25.43
N ALA A 215 18.85 -1.19 -25.48
CA ALA A 215 18.46 -0.28 -24.41
C ALA A 215 18.12 -1.03 -23.12
N VAL A 216 17.39 -2.15 -23.16
CA VAL A 216 17.13 -2.97 -21.97
C VAL A 216 18.43 -3.54 -21.40
N ARG A 217 19.36 -4.00 -22.26
CA ARG A 217 20.66 -4.55 -21.84
C ARG A 217 21.62 -3.50 -21.25
N ARG A 218 21.49 -2.24 -21.65
CA ARG A 218 22.42 -1.16 -21.32
C ARG A 218 21.82 0.00 -20.53
N MET A 219 20.54 -0.08 -20.16
CA MET A 219 19.79 1.07 -19.64
C MET A 219 20.55 1.77 -18.50
N PRO A 220 21.09 2.99 -18.71
CA PRO A 220 21.72 3.72 -17.62
C PRO A 220 20.66 4.04 -16.56
N HIS A 221 21.10 4.17 -15.31
CA HIS A 221 20.24 4.37 -14.15
C HIS A 221 19.35 5.60 -14.33
N THR A 222 18.14 5.44 -14.86
CA THR A 222 17.10 6.44 -14.73
C THR A 222 16.45 6.22 -13.37
N SER A 223 17.08 6.79 -12.34
CA SER A 223 16.30 7.31 -11.22
C SER A 223 15.27 8.24 -11.83
N TYR A 224 14.03 7.77 -11.97
CA TYR A 224 12.93 8.70 -12.19
C TYR A 224 12.90 9.66 -10.99
N PRO A 225 12.75 10.97 -11.23
CA PRO A 225 12.66 11.98 -10.17
C PRO A 225 11.47 11.73 -9.23
#